data_AF-A0A3S4GAA1-F1
#
_entry.id   AF-A0A3S4GAA1-F1
#
_cell.length_a   1.000
_cell.length_b   1.000
_cell.length_c   1.000
_cell.angle_alpha   90.00
_cell.angle_beta   90.00
_cell.angle_gamma   90.00
#
_symmetry.space_group_name_H-M   'P 1'
#
loop_
_entity.id
_entity.type
_entity.pdbx_description
1 polymer ?
#
loop_
_entity_poly.entity_id
_entity_poly.type
_entity_poly.pdbx_seq_one_letter_code
_entity_poly.pdbx_strand_id
1 'polypeptide(L)'
;MAIYQRYLANQTPTPLVLTPPEDVVDMGVDYDGNFVCSGGVRTLPVWTDDPNTLCQQGEMMQQQQPSGNPFDQSSQQQPAQQQPPKEEKSDGVAGWIKEMFGGN
;
A
#
# COMPACT_ATOMS: atom_id res chain seq x y z
N MET A 1 -13.45 -8.10 -39.38
CA MET A 1 -14.35 -7.04 -39.89
C MET A 1 -14.88 -6.28 -38.67
N ALA A 2 -14.61 -4.98 -38.52
CA ALA A 2 -15.01 -4.20 -37.35
C ALA A 2 -16.21 -3.31 -37.68
N ILE A 3 -17.43 -3.84 -37.54
CA ILE A 3 -18.67 -3.17 -37.94
C ILE A 3 -18.88 -1.85 -37.21
N TYR A 4 -18.57 -1.79 -35.91
CA TYR A 4 -18.70 -0.58 -35.10
C TYR A 4 -17.79 0.56 -35.59
N GLN A 5 -16.53 0.24 -35.91
CA GLN A 5 -15.58 1.22 -36.44
C GLN A 5 -16.06 1.80 -37.78
N ARG A 6 -16.61 0.96 -38.66
CA ARG A 6 -17.16 1.40 -39.95
C ARG A 6 -18.43 2.25 -39.78
N TYR A 7 -19.28 1.92 -38.81
CA TYR A 7 -20.43 2.75 -38.46
C TYR A 7 -19.99 4.15 -37.99
N LEU A 8 -19.04 4.23 -37.05
CA LEU A 8 -18.50 5.51 -36.57
C LEU A 8 -17.81 6.34 -37.66
N ALA A 9 -17.23 5.71 -38.68
CA ALA A 9 -16.57 6.40 -39.79
C ALA A 9 -17.55 6.93 -40.86
N ASN A 10 -18.76 6.36 -40.95
CA ASN A 10 -19.75 6.69 -41.98
C ASN A 10 -20.70 7.84 -41.59
N GLN A 11 -20.61 8.33 -40.35
CA GLN A 11 -21.42 9.43 -39.82
C GLN A 11 -20.61 10.21 -38.79
N THR A 12 -21.00 11.45 -38.46
CA THR A 12 -20.33 12.22 -37.40
C THR A 12 -20.85 11.76 -36.04
N PRO A 13 -20.03 11.10 -35.18
CA PRO A 13 -20.47 10.67 -33.88
C PRO A 13 -20.57 11.87 -32.92
N THR A 14 -21.58 11.86 -32.05
CA THR A 14 -21.64 12.80 -30.93
C THR A 14 -20.58 12.42 -29.89
N PRO A 15 -19.70 13.34 -29.45
CA PRO A 15 -18.75 13.05 -28.39
C PRO A 15 -19.44 12.59 -27.11
N LEU A 16 -18.88 11.56 -26.47
CA LEU A 16 -19.35 11.12 -25.16
C LEU A 16 -18.77 12.04 -24.08
N VAL A 17 -19.61 12.91 -23.53
CA VAL A 17 -19.29 13.75 -22.38
C VAL A 17 -19.92 13.12 -21.14
N LEU A 18 -19.09 12.56 -20.27
CA LEU A 18 -19.54 12.02 -18.99
C LEU A 18 -19.69 13.18 -18.00
N THR A 19 -20.93 13.56 -17.71
CA THR A 19 -21.23 14.48 -16.59
C THR A 19 -21.49 13.62 -15.36
N PRO A 20 -20.64 13.67 -14.33
CA PRO A 20 -20.86 12.91 -13.11
C PRO A 20 -22.21 13.26 -12.48
N PRO A 21 -22.96 12.28 -11.94
CA PRO A 21 -24.14 12.55 -11.13
C PRO A 21 -23.75 13.11 -9.76
N GLU A 22 -24.75 13.38 -8.93
CA GLU A 22 -24.56 13.69 -7.50
C GLU A 22 -23.74 12.59 -6.81
N ASP A 23 -22.93 13.01 -5.84
CA ASP A 23 -22.12 12.14 -4.99
C ASP A 23 -21.06 11.29 -5.73
N VAL A 24 -20.77 11.56 -7.01
CA VAL A 24 -19.61 10.98 -7.70
C VAL A 24 -18.47 11.98 -7.69
N VAL A 25 -17.45 11.69 -6.89
CA VAL A 25 -16.29 12.55 -6.67
C VAL A 25 -15.00 11.83 -7.06
N ASP A 26 -14.06 12.58 -7.62
CA ASP A 26 -12.76 12.08 -8.00
C ASP A 26 -11.85 12.00 -6.75
N MET A 27 -11.42 10.79 -6.39
CA MET A 27 -10.55 10.55 -5.24
C MET A 27 -9.18 10.01 -5.67
N GLY A 28 -8.12 10.45 -5.00
CA GLY A 28 -6.77 9.96 -5.19
C GLY A 28 -6.55 8.61 -4.52
N VAL A 29 -5.75 7.74 -5.15
CA VAL A 29 -5.27 6.49 -4.57
C VAL A 29 -3.74 6.41 -4.64
N ASP A 30 -3.11 5.77 -3.65
CA ASP A 30 -1.67 5.48 -3.64
C ASP A 30 -1.31 4.23 -4.48
N TYR A 31 -0.06 3.77 -4.40
CA TYR A 31 0.40 2.56 -5.10
C TYR A 31 -0.19 1.26 -4.53
N ASP A 32 -0.57 1.26 -3.26
CA ASP A 32 -1.17 0.12 -2.56
C ASP A 32 -2.70 0.05 -2.76
N GLY A 33 -3.28 1.07 -3.39
CA GLY A 33 -4.71 1.19 -3.66
C GLY A 33 -5.53 1.82 -2.55
N ASN A 34 -4.90 2.42 -1.53
CA ASN A 34 -5.60 3.14 -0.47
C ASN A 34 -5.98 4.55 -0.93
N PHE A 35 -7.14 5.04 -0.48
CA PHE A 35 -7.53 6.44 -0.69
C PHE A 35 -6.59 7.39 0.05
N VAL A 36 -6.24 8.50 -0.58
CA VAL A 36 -5.40 9.55 0.01
C VAL A 36 -6.09 10.91 -0.09
N CYS A 37 -5.94 11.75 0.94
CA CYS A 37 -6.65 13.02 0.99
C CYS A 37 -6.06 14.08 0.05
N SER A 38 -4.82 13.91 -0.42
CA SER A 38 -4.20 14.79 -1.41
C SER A 38 -3.24 14.03 -2.33
N GLY A 39 -3.28 14.34 -3.62
CA GLY A 39 -2.44 13.70 -4.63
C GLY A 39 -2.90 12.30 -5.00
N GLY A 40 -2.00 11.33 -4.91
CA GLY A 40 -2.20 9.97 -5.39
C GLY A 40 -1.56 9.72 -6.75
N VAL A 41 -1.32 8.44 -7.05
CA VAL A 41 -0.73 7.98 -8.33
C VAL A 41 -1.78 7.85 -9.41
N ARG A 42 -3.05 7.75 -9.00
CA ARG A 42 -4.22 7.65 -9.86
C ARG A 42 -5.40 8.33 -9.18
N THR A 43 -6.32 8.83 -10.00
CA THR A 43 -7.62 9.34 -9.58
C THR A 43 -8.71 8.41 -10.08
N LEU A 44 -9.69 8.10 -9.24
CA LEU A 44 -10.84 7.26 -9.56
C LEU A 44 -12.14 7.96 -9.17
N PRO A 45 -13.20 7.88 -10.00
CA PRO A 45 -14.51 8.32 -9.60
C PRO A 45 -15.07 7.37 -8.53
N VAL A 46 -15.46 7.93 -7.39
CA VAL A 46 -16.02 7.20 -6.24
C VAL A 46 -17.42 7.74 -5.97
N TRP A 47 -18.38 6.84 -5.82
CA TRP A 47 -19.71 7.21 -5.35
C TRP A 47 -19.70 7.27 -3.82
N THR A 48 -19.71 8.48 -3.27
CA THR A 48 -19.69 8.75 -1.83
C THR A 48 -20.27 10.14 -1.54
N ASP A 49 -21.05 10.24 -0.47
CA ASP A 49 -21.50 11.51 0.10
C ASP A 49 -20.46 12.11 1.08
N ASP A 50 -19.45 11.34 1.48
CA ASP A 50 -18.38 11.76 2.38
C ASP A 50 -16.99 11.29 1.91
N PRO A 51 -16.34 12.02 0.98
CA PRO A 51 -14.99 11.67 0.52
C PRO A 51 -13.91 11.80 1.60
N ASN A 52 -14.14 12.62 2.64
CA ASN A 52 -13.15 12.88 3.67
C ASN A 52 -12.99 11.66 4.58
N THR A 53 -14.08 10.98 4.94
CA THR A 53 -14.03 9.76 5.76
C THR A 53 -13.26 8.64 5.06
N LEU A 54 -13.48 8.47 3.75
CA LEU A 54 -12.80 7.45 2.96
C LEU A 54 -11.28 7.72 2.86
N CYS A 55 -10.88 8.98 2.67
CA CYS A 55 -9.45 9.31 2.60
C CYS A 55 -8.75 9.17 3.97
N GLN A 56 -9.39 9.58 5.06
CA GLN A 56 -8.87 9.38 6.42
C GLN A 56 -8.74 7.89 6.77
N GLN A 57 -9.70 7.07 6.33
CA GLN A 57 -9.63 5.62 6.49
C GLN A 57 -8.43 5.02 5.76
N GLY A 58 -8.15 5.48 4.53
CA GLY A 58 -6.99 5.05 3.75
C GLY A 58 -5.66 5.40 4.42
N GLU A 59 -5.52 6.62 4.94
CA GLU A 59 -4.31 7.06 5.66
C GLU A 59 -4.06 6.26 6.95
N MET A 60 -5.12 5.87 7.66
CA MET A 60 -5.00 4.99 8.83
C MET A 60 -4.50 3.59 8.45
N MET A 61 -4.87 3.07 7.27
CA MET A 61 -4.38 1.77 6.79
C MET A 61 -2.90 1.80 6.41
N GLN A 62 -2.40 2.91 5.86
CA GLN A 62 -0.95 3.08 5.59
C GLN A 62 -0.11 3.03 6.87
N GLN A 63 -0.56 3.66 7.97
CA GLN A 63 0.20 3.69 9.23
C GLN A 63 0.30 2.32 9.91
N GLN A 64 -0.58 1.38 9.60
CA GLN A 64 -0.57 0.04 10.16
C GLN A 64 0.30 -0.95 9.37
N GLN A 65 0.88 -0.53 8.24
CA GLN A 65 1.85 -1.37 7.55
C GLN A 65 3.10 -1.46 8.44
N PRO A 66 3.50 -2.66 8.91
CA PRO A 66 4.65 -2.80 9.79
C PRO A 66 5.94 -2.54 9.00
N SER A 67 6.32 -1.26 8.88
CA SER A 67 7.61 -0.81 8.37
C SER A 67 8.65 -0.96 9.48
N GLY A 68 9.00 -2.19 9.82
CA GLY A 68 10.01 -2.46 10.83
C GLY A 68 10.63 -3.81 10.59
N ASN A 69 11.77 -3.83 9.89
CA ASN A 69 12.66 -4.96 10.01
C ASN A 69 13.13 -4.97 11.48
N PRO A 70 12.84 -6.01 12.30
CA PRO A 70 13.12 -6.00 13.74
C PRO A 70 14.61 -5.84 14.11
N PHE A 71 15.50 -5.90 13.11
CA PHE A 71 16.94 -5.88 13.26
C PHE A 71 17.56 -4.48 13.22
N ASP A 72 16.85 -3.44 12.76
CA ASP A 72 17.42 -2.09 12.59
C ASP A 72 17.72 -1.36 13.93
N GLN A 73 17.15 -1.80 15.06
CA GLN A 73 17.45 -1.20 16.37
C GLN A 73 18.81 -1.63 16.96
N SER A 74 19.51 -2.60 16.37
CA SER A 74 20.68 -3.22 16.99
C SER A 74 22.04 -2.57 16.67
N SER A 75 22.09 -1.51 15.84
CA SER A 75 23.36 -1.00 15.30
C SER A 75 23.96 0.22 16.01
N GLN A 76 23.40 0.70 17.13
CA GLN A 76 24.04 1.76 17.92
C GLN A 76 24.37 1.31 19.34
N GLN A 77 25.56 0.73 19.53
CA GLN A 77 26.53 1.09 20.59
C GLN A 77 27.75 0.15 20.62
N GLN A 78 28.92 0.75 20.51
CA GLN A 78 30.23 0.28 20.99
C GLN A 78 30.91 1.50 21.68
N PRO A 79 31.94 1.36 22.54
CA PRO A 79 32.79 0.18 22.80
C PRO A 79 33.18 -0.09 24.28
N ALA A 80 33.69 -1.31 24.57
CA ALA A 80 34.73 -1.72 25.56
C ALA A 80 34.46 -3.17 26.04
N GLN A 81 35.38 -4.06 26.44
CA GLN A 81 36.81 -4.33 26.27
C GLN A 81 37.03 -5.71 26.97
N GLN A 82 37.91 -6.57 26.41
CA GLN A 82 38.55 -7.79 26.99
C GLN A 82 37.90 -9.21 26.92
N GLN A 83 38.48 -9.99 25.98
CA GLN A 83 38.92 -11.41 25.96
C GLN A 83 37.96 -12.63 25.75
N PRO A 84 38.40 -13.67 24.96
CA PRO A 84 37.59 -14.81 24.47
C PRO A 84 38.04 -16.16 25.13
N PRO A 85 37.62 -17.38 24.69
CA PRO A 85 36.52 -17.79 23.81
C PRO A 85 35.58 -18.84 24.46
N LYS A 86 34.31 -18.86 24.06
CA LYS A 86 33.61 -20.14 23.89
C LYS A 86 32.55 -20.00 22.81
N GLU A 87 32.86 -20.57 21.66
CA GLU A 87 31.85 -20.89 20.65
C GLU A 87 30.83 -21.83 21.29
N GLU A 88 29.62 -21.34 21.52
CA GLU A 88 28.43 -22.12 21.26
C GLU A 88 27.58 -21.30 20.28
N LYS A 89 27.74 -21.67 19.01
CA LYS A 89 26.73 -21.43 17.98
C LYS A 89 25.44 -22.04 18.48
N SER A 90 24.48 -21.23 18.92
CA SER A 90 23.10 -21.69 18.94
C SER A 90 22.20 -20.59 18.44
N ASP A 91 21.73 -20.80 17.22
CA ASP A 91 20.48 -20.31 16.68
C ASP A 91 20.26 -18.80 16.69
N GLY A 92 20.71 -18.17 15.60
CA GLY A 92 20.25 -16.86 15.12
C GLY A 92 18.80 -16.89 14.64
N VAL A 93 17.93 -17.53 15.43
CA VAL A 93 16.53 -17.77 15.13
C VAL A 93 15.75 -17.04 16.22
N ALA A 94 15.10 -15.95 15.82
CA ALA A 94 14.29 -15.12 16.70
C ALA A 94 13.31 -15.98 17.51
N GLY A 95 13.10 -15.66 18.79
CA GLY A 95 12.37 -16.51 19.74
C GLY A 95 10.99 -17.00 19.27
N TRP A 96 10.29 -16.23 18.42
CA TRP A 96 9.02 -16.62 17.81
C TRP A 96 9.13 -17.81 16.86
N ILE A 97 10.28 -17.99 16.19
CA ILE A 97 10.53 -19.13 15.30
C ILE A 97 10.74 -20.40 16.15
N LYS A 98 11.34 -20.30 17.34
CA LYS A 98 11.46 -21.44 18.26
C LYS A 98 10.09 -21.91 18.78
N GLU A 99 9.14 -20.99 18.89
CA GLU A 99 7.75 -21.25 19.29
C GLU A 99 6.92 -21.90 18.17
N MET A 100 7.22 -21.58 16.91
CA MET A 100 6.56 -22.16 15.73
C MET A 100 7.06 -23.57 15.38
N PHE A 101 8.33 -23.87 15.62
CA PHE A 101 8.97 -25.10 15.11
C PHE A 101 9.38 -26.12 16.20
N GLY A 102 9.05 -25.87 17.47
CA GLY A 102 9.03 -26.88 18.54
C GLY A 102 10.34 -27.66 18.70
N GLY A 103 11.25 -27.16 19.54
CA GLY A 103 12.48 -27.87 19.90
C GLY A 103 12.19 -29.21 20.58
N ASN A 104 12.88 -30.25 20.12
CA ASN A 104 13.07 -31.51 20.84
C ASN A 104 14.49 -31.58 21.41
#